data_AF-A0A8E2AGM5-F1
#
_entry.id   AF-A0A8E2AGM5-F1
#
_cell.length_a   1.000
_cell.length_b   1.000
_cell.length_c   1.000
_cell.angle_alpha   90.00
_cell.angle_beta   90.00
_cell.angle_gamma   90.00
#
_symmetry.space_group_name_H-M   'P 1'
#
loop_
_entity.id
_entity.type
_entity.pdbx_description
1 polymer ?
#
loop_
_entity_poly.entity_id
_entity_poly.type
_entity_poly.pdbx_seq_one_letter_code
_entity_poly.pdbx_strand_id
1 'polypeptide(L)'
;MSALKRSVSPALTTRPSLYHSSATLFEADRAESTTVRRSKRLRITVEPDAPAEDGQGAAAVIVSSGRGSGRRRTVVKTEAILEETTTELRSTSSGKRKSASPRKAKPIPQSLEVPHPAPPRWRETYDTVKEMRSRIVAPVDTMGCDQAQLKEQDPVNQRFATLISLMLSSQTKDEVTDAAVAKLREAVGGSLSVDAVLSADESAVADAICKVGFWRRKTQYIRQAAQRLRDDFDSDVPKTVDELCSLPGVGPKMAFLALQVAWKLNVGISVDVHVHRITNRLGWHKPPTKTPEETRLNLQSWLPMELHPEINHLLVGQTICLPVSPRCDECELSKGLCPSARKVVRKVRKKAITSVEDPSGPKIEVTLETKEKIVIPTSTE
;
A
#
# COMPACT_ATOMS: atom_id res chain seq x y z
N MET A 1 50.78 -2.01 -5.32
CA MET A 1 50.32 -3.41 -5.24
C MET A 1 49.61 -3.60 -3.91
N SER A 2 48.29 -3.75 -3.92
CA SER A 2 47.50 -4.06 -2.72
C SER A 2 46.49 -5.14 -3.08
N ALA A 3 46.71 -6.34 -2.54
CA ALA A 3 45.99 -7.55 -2.89
C ALA A 3 44.62 -7.60 -2.19
N LEU A 4 43.57 -7.79 -2.97
CA LEU A 4 42.21 -8.08 -2.52
C LEU A 4 42.20 -9.41 -1.74
N LYS A 5 41.93 -9.34 -0.43
CA LYS A 5 41.65 -10.54 0.39
C LYS A 5 40.29 -11.11 0.00
N ARG A 6 40.29 -12.27 -0.67
CA ARG A 6 39.10 -13.11 -0.89
C ARG A 6 38.64 -13.72 0.44
N SER A 7 37.36 -13.58 0.77
CA SER A 7 36.73 -14.23 1.92
C SER A 7 36.60 -15.73 1.67
N VAL A 8 37.13 -16.54 2.59
CA VAL A 8 37.01 -18.00 2.61
C VAL A 8 35.57 -18.38 2.98
N SER A 9 34.95 -19.26 2.20
CA SER A 9 33.61 -19.81 2.54
C SER A 9 33.73 -20.79 3.71
N PRO A 10 32.78 -20.82 4.66
CA PRO A 10 32.86 -21.74 5.80
C PRO A 10 32.70 -23.19 5.33
N ALA A 11 33.47 -24.10 5.95
CA ALA A 11 33.34 -25.54 5.72
C ALA A 11 31.96 -26.02 6.21
N LEU A 12 31.24 -26.74 5.36
CA LEU A 12 29.91 -27.31 5.66
C LEU A 12 30.07 -28.78 6.04
N THR A 13 29.38 -29.21 7.10
CA THR A 13 29.33 -30.62 7.50
C THR A 13 27.98 -31.23 7.08
N THR A 14 28.01 -32.51 6.67
CA THR A 14 26.82 -33.24 6.19
C THR A 14 26.23 -34.15 7.26
N ARG A 15 24.90 -34.21 7.35
CA ARG A 15 24.19 -35.20 8.16
C ARG A 15 22.93 -35.73 7.46
N PRO A 16 22.60 -37.03 7.56
CA PRO A 16 21.36 -37.57 6.99
C PRO A 16 20.09 -36.99 7.67
N SER A 17 19.04 -36.81 6.87
CA SER A 17 17.73 -36.31 7.29
C SER A 17 16.97 -37.35 8.12
N LEU A 18 16.38 -36.91 9.23
CA LEU A 18 15.57 -37.77 10.09
C LEU A 18 14.20 -38.14 9.51
N TYR A 19 13.78 -37.47 8.43
CA TYR A 19 12.44 -37.63 7.85
C TYR A 19 12.45 -38.36 6.50
N HIS A 20 13.62 -38.53 5.87
CA HIS A 20 13.72 -39.20 4.59
C HIS A 20 15.12 -39.82 4.41
N SER A 21 15.21 -41.14 4.26
CA SER A 21 16.47 -41.91 4.27
C SER A 21 17.44 -41.59 3.14
N SER A 22 16.97 -40.95 2.06
CA SER A 22 17.78 -40.55 0.91
C SER A 22 18.19 -39.07 0.87
N ALA A 23 17.84 -38.27 1.89
CA ALA A 23 18.15 -36.85 1.92
C ALA A 23 19.29 -36.53 2.91
N THR A 24 20.31 -35.80 2.45
CA THR A 24 21.44 -35.32 3.28
C THR A 24 21.34 -33.80 3.45
N LEU A 25 21.44 -33.33 4.68
CA LEU A 25 21.41 -31.92 5.06
C LEU A 25 22.83 -31.40 5.29
N PHE A 26 23.07 -30.13 4.97
CA PHE A 26 24.36 -29.44 5.15
C PHE A 26 24.20 -28.30 6.15
N GLU A 27 24.99 -28.29 7.21
CA GLU A 27 25.01 -27.21 8.20
C GLU A 27 26.41 -26.56 8.28
N ALA A 28 26.43 -25.26 8.53
CA ALA A 28 27.67 -24.51 8.73
C ALA A 28 28.12 -24.62 10.19
N ASP A 29 29.40 -24.93 10.39
CA ASP A 29 29.99 -25.13 11.70
C ASP A 29 29.87 -23.86 12.55
N ARG A 30 29.18 -23.94 13.70
CA ARG A 30 29.02 -22.80 14.62
C ARG A 30 30.24 -22.68 15.51
N ALA A 31 31.32 -22.10 14.97
CA ALA A 31 32.35 -21.50 15.81
C ALA A 31 31.85 -20.12 16.31
N GLU A 32 31.94 -19.90 17.62
CA GLU A 32 31.50 -18.67 18.30
C GLU A 32 32.06 -17.40 17.62
N SER A 33 31.15 -16.59 17.07
CA SER A 33 31.46 -15.25 16.58
C SER A 33 30.58 -14.24 17.30
N THR A 34 31.19 -13.51 18.22
CA THR A 34 30.64 -12.31 18.87
C THR A 34 30.41 -11.23 17.82
N THR A 35 29.17 -11.12 17.33
CA THR A 35 28.78 -10.03 16.43
C THR A 35 27.91 -9.01 17.13
N VAL A 36 28.44 -7.79 17.13
CA VAL A 36 27.88 -6.56 17.67
C VAL A 36 26.50 -6.27 17.07
N ARG A 37 25.49 -6.11 17.94
CA ARG A 37 24.16 -5.58 17.60
C ARG A 37 24.31 -4.21 16.94
N ARG A 38 23.91 -4.09 15.67
CA ARG A 38 23.90 -2.81 14.94
C ARG A 38 22.78 -1.91 15.47
N SER A 39 23.21 -0.78 16.00
CA SER A 39 22.48 0.25 16.73
C SER A 39 21.45 1.03 15.88
N LYS A 40 20.45 1.59 16.58
CA LYS A 40 19.48 2.58 16.10
C LYS A 40 20.16 3.69 15.28
N ARG A 41 19.57 4.02 14.12
CA ARG A 41 19.98 5.13 13.24
C ARG A 41 19.74 6.47 13.95
N LEU A 42 20.83 7.13 14.36
CA LEU A 42 20.86 8.53 14.77
C LEU A 42 20.80 9.44 13.54
N ARG A 43 20.03 10.53 13.65
CA ARG A 43 19.82 11.55 12.63
C ARG A 43 20.91 12.61 12.82
N ILE A 44 21.80 12.76 11.84
CA ILE A 44 22.83 13.80 11.84
C ILE A 44 22.28 15.00 11.06
N THR A 45 22.13 16.13 11.74
CA THR A 45 21.96 17.45 11.16
C THR A 45 23.35 18.05 10.98
N VAL A 46 23.65 18.52 9.76
CA VAL A 46 24.88 19.26 9.45
C VAL A 46 24.49 20.71 9.27
N GLU A 47 25.00 21.57 10.15
CA GLU A 47 25.03 23.03 9.98
C GLU A 47 26.38 23.41 9.36
N PRO A 48 26.45 24.49 8.55
CA PRO A 48 27.64 24.82 7.76
C PRO A 48 28.71 25.57 8.56
N ASP A 49 29.97 25.34 8.18
CA ASP A 49 31.20 25.87 8.77
C ASP A 49 31.28 27.40 8.86
N ALA A 50 31.87 27.88 9.98
CA ALA A 50 32.57 29.16 10.08
C ALA A 50 34.00 28.90 10.62
N PRO A 51 35.06 29.57 10.10
CA PRO A 51 36.45 29.21 10.39
C PRO A 51 37.10 30.13 11.45
N ALA A 52 38.05 29.59 12.24
CA ALA A 52 39.25 30.26 12.80
C ALA A 52 39.98 29.27 13.75
N GLU A 53 41.18 28.80 13.39
CA GLU A 53 42.53 29.29 13.76
C GLU A 53 43.12 28.72 15.06
N ASP A 54 44.22 27.98 14.86
CA ASP A 54 45.45 27.77 15.62
C ASP A 54 45.51 27.85 17.16
N GLY A 55 46.10 26.78 17.74
CA GLY A 55 47.22 26.97 18.66
C GLY A 55 47.12 26.38 20.07
N GLN A 56 48.01 25.41 20.33
CA GLN A 56 48.68 25.07 21.59
C GLN A 56 47.94 24.19 22.61
N GLY A 57 48.67 23.16 23.06
CA GLY A 57 48.16 22.06 23.85
C GLY A 57 48.31 22.22 25.36
N ALA A 58 47.62 21.33 26.07
CA ALA A 58 48.00 20.79 27.36
C ALA A 58 47.13 19.56 27.65
N ALA A 59 47.75 18.47 28.09
CA ALA A 59 47.06 17.29 28.59
C ALA A 59 46.35 17.61 29.91
N ALA A 60 45.09 17.21 30.04
CA ALA A 60 44.41 17.17 31.33
C ALA A 60 43.45 15.98 31.42
N VAL A 61 43.59 15.29 32.55
CA VAL A 61 42.84 14.14 33.06
C VAL A 61 41.33 14.42 33.11
N ILE A 62 40.50 13.47 32.65
CA ILE A 62 39.05 13.53 32.86
C ILE A 62 38.58 12.36 33.73
N VAL A 63 38.14 12.77 34.91
CA VAL A 63 37.42 12.02 35.94
C VAL A 63 36.01 11.69 35.44
N SER A 64 35.57 10.45 35.61
CA SER A 64 34.19 10.04 35.36
C SER A 64 33.30 10.45 36.54
N SER A 65 32.28 11.28 36.28
CA SER A 65 31.21 11.57 37.24
C SER A 65 29.86 11.21 36.63
N GLY A 66 29.36 10.03 36.98
CA GLY A 66 27.99 9.61 36.73
C GLY A 66 27.06 10.13 37.82
N ARG A 67 26.22 11.12 37.52
CA ARG A 67 25.09 11.50 38.38
C ARG A 67 23.86 10.66 38.02
N GLY A 68 23.58 9.67 38.85
CA GLY A 68 22.26 9.04 38.94
C GLY A 68 21.32 9.89 39.81
N SER A 69 20.06 10.04 39.38
CA SER A 69 18.98 10.51 40.24
C SER A 69 17.72 9.71 39.93
N GLY A 70 17.17 9.09 40.96
CA GLY A 70 16.03 8.19 40.89
C GLY A 70 14.70 8.84 41.25
N ARG A 71 13.62 8.09 41.06
CA ARG A 71 12.34 8.25 41.75
C ARG A 71 11.61 6.90 41.75
N ARG A 72 11.72 6.15 42.86
CA ARG A 72 10.76 6.00 43.97
C ARG A 72 9.61 5.03 43.64
N ARG A 73 9.73 3.80 44.12
CA ARG A 73 8.65 2.80 44.23
C ARG A 73 8.26 2.71 45.70
N THR A 74 7.01 3.01 46.01
CA THR A 74 6.44 2.97 47.35
C THR A 74 6.10 1.52 47.72
N VAL A 75 6.57 1.09 48.89
CA VAL A 75 6.23 -0.18 49.53
C VAL A 75 5.10 0.09 50.52
N VAL A 76 4.04 -0.71 50.48
CA VAL A 76 3.12 -0.89 51.61
C VAL A 76 3.06 -2.38 51.92
N LYS A 77 3.20 -2.63 53.21
CA LYS A 77 3.47 -3.87 53.93
C LYS A 77 2.13 -4.54 54.28
N THR A 78 2.00 -5.85 54.12
CA THR A 78 1.07 -6.65 54.94
C THR A 78 1.63 -8.06 55.12
N GLU A 79 1.43 -8.58 56.31
CA GLU A 79 2.22 -9.59 57.00
C GLU A 79 1.98 -11.03 56.55
N ALA A 80 3.01 -11.85 56.79
CA ALA A 80 2.97 -13.29 56.65
C ALA A 80 2.26 -13.93 57.86
N ILE A 81 1.35 -14.86 57.59
CA ILE A 81 0.97 -15.92 58.53
C ILE A 81 1.29 -17.24 57.84
N LEU A 82 2.17 -18.00 58.49
CA LEU A 82 2.51 -19.39 58.18
C LEU A 82 1.41 -20.29 58.75
N GLU A 83 0.77 -21.08 57.90
CA GLU A 83 0.20 -22.37 58.31
C GLU A 83 0.53 -23.40 57.23
N GLU A 84 1.30 -24.41 57.63
CA GLU A 84 1.61 -25.62 56.88
C GLU A 84 0.38 -26.52 56.85
N THR A 85 -0.07 -26.95 55.67
CA THR A 85 -0.86 -28.18 55.57
C THR A 85 -0.66 -28.85 54.21
N THR A 86 0.09 -29.96 54.27
CA THR A 86 0.05 -31.18 53.46
C THR A 86 -0.17 -31.10 51.95
N THR A 87 0.85 -31.58 51.25
CA THR A 87 0.91 -32.05 49.88
C THR A 87 -0.22 -33.02 49.52
N GLU A 88 -1.01 -32.69 48.50
CA GLU A 88 -1.61 -33.69 47.59
C GLU A 88 -1.41 -33.27 46.14
N LEU A 89 -0.67 -34.11 45.41
CA LEU A 89 -0.49 -34.03 43.97
C LEU A 89 -1.82 -34.34 43.28
N ARG A 90 -2.45 -33.32 42.69
CA ARG A 90 -3.64 -33.50 41.86
C ARG A 90 -3.34 -33.04 40.43
N SER A 91 -3.46 -34.00 39.52
CA SER A 91 -3.27 -33.86 38.07
C SER A 91 -4.17 -32.77 37.49
N THR A 92 -3.56 -31.78 36.84
CA THR A 92 -4.31 -30.79 36.06
C THR A 92 -4.53 -31.33 34.65
N SER A 93 -5.79 -31.71 34.39
CA SER A 93 -6.29 -32.03 33.06
C SER A 93 -6.21 -30.79 32.16
N SER A 94 -5.77 -31.01 30.92
CA SER A 94 -5.62 -29.98 29.89
C SER A 94 -6.99 -29.39 29.52
N GLY A 95 -7.27 -28.18 30.01
CA GLY A 95 -8.44 -27.41 29.60
C GLY A 95 -8.34 -27.01 28.14
N LYS A 96 -9.20 -27.59 27.29
CA LYS A 96 -9.46 -27.11 25.92
C LYS A 96 -9.73 -25.60 25.96
N ARG A 97 -8.87 -24.82 25.29
CA ARG A 97 -9.14 -23.40 25.01
C ARG A 97 -10.44 -23.31 24.21
N LYS A 98 -11.50 -22.80 24.83
CA LYS A 98 -12.72 -22.40 24.13
C LYS A 98 -12.34 -21.33 23.10
N SER A 99 -12.65 -21.56 21.84
CA SER A 99 -12.49 -20.57 20.78
C SER A 99 -13.29 -19.32 21.15
N ALA A 100 -12.63 -18.16 21.14
CA ALA A 100 -13.31 -16.90 21.34
C ALA A 100 -14.34 -16.73 20.21
N SER A 101 -15.61 -16.53 20.57
CA SER A 101 -16.67 -16.18 19.62
C SER A 101 -16.22 -14.96 18.81
N PRO A 102 -16.35 -14.95 17.47
CA PRO A 102 -15.91 -13.82 16.66
C PRO A 102 -16.64 -12.56 17.10
N ARG A 103 -15.88 -11.54 17.50
CA ARG A 103 -16.40 -10.21 17.86
C ARG A 103 -17.18 -9.70 16.63
N LYS A 104 -18.47 -9.38 16.80
CA LYS A 104 -19.26 -8.72 15.75
C LYS A 104 -18.49 -7.49 15.25
N ALA A 105 -18.31 -7.39 13.94
CA ALA A 105 -17.66 -6.24 13.33
C ALA A 105 -18.43 -4.97 13.71
N LYS A 106 -17.72 -3.88 14.03
CA LYS A 106 -18.36 -2.60 14.28
C LYS A 106 -18.95 -2.08 12.96
N PRO A 107 -20.17 -1.50 12.96
CA PRO A 107 -20.77 -0.96 11.76
C PRO A 107 -19.90 0.16 11.19
N ILE A 108 -19.81 0.23 9.86
CA ILE A 108 -19.04 1.26 9.16
C ILE A 108 -19.80 2.60 9.27
N PRO A 109 -19.19 3.66 9.83
CA PRO A 109 -19.85 4.96 9.98
C PRO A 109 -20.34 5.49 8.62
N GLN A 110 -21.58 5.98 8.52
CA GLN A 110 -22.09 6.46 7.22
C GLN A 110 -21.92 7.98 7.05
N SER A 111 -21.91 8.75 8.13
CA SER A 111 -21.80 10.21 8.10
C SER A 111 -21.03 10.74 9.30
N LEU A 112 -20.59 12.00 9.21
CA LEU A 112 -20.06 12.75 10.35
C LEU A 112 -21.20 13.30 11.21
N GLU A 113 -20.96 13.43 12.51
CA GLU A 113 -21.87 14.15 13.43
C GLU A 113 -21.92 15.64 13.07
N VAL A 114 -20.77 16.22 12.73
CA VAL A 114 -20.64 17.60 12.25
C VAL A 114 -20.10 17.58 10.82
N PRO A 115 -20.86 18.07 9.82
CA PRO A 115 -20.40 18.12 8.43
C PRO A 115 -19.10 18.92 8.26
N HIS A 116 -18.22 18.45 7.37
CA HIS A 116 -17.03 19.18 6.98
C HIS A 116 -17.43 20.29 5.98
N PRO A 117 -16.94 21.54 6.12
CA PRO A 117 -17.33 22.62 5.23
C PRO A 117 -16.81 22.39 3.80
N ALA A 118 -17.65 22.70 2.81
CA ALA A 118 -17.28 22.65 1.41
C ALA A 118 -16.04 23.54 1.15
N PRO A 119 -14.99 23.03 0.47
CA PRO A 119 -13.81 23.82 0.15
C PRO A 119 -14.16 24.96 -0.82
N PRO A 120 -13.53 26.14 -0.70
CA PRO A 120 -13.74 27.21 -1.68
C PRO A 120 -13.30 26.76 -3.08
N ARG A 121 -14.08 27.13 -4.10
CA ARG A 121 -13.83 26.79 -5.52
C ARG A 121 -13.68 25.28 -5.78
N TRP A 122 -14.23 24.41 -4.93
CA TRP A 122 -14.18 22.95 -5.12
C TRP A 122 -14.78 22.54 -6.46
N ARG A 123 -15.89 23.19 -6.87
CA ARG A 123 -16.60 22.90 -8.12
C ARG A 123 -15.75 23.23 -9.33
N GLU A 124 -15.17 24.43 -9.37
CA GLU A 124 -14.23 24.83 -10.43
C GLU A 124 -13.05 23.87 -10.51
N THR A 125 -12.47 23.49 -9.36
CA THR A 125 -11.39 22.49 -9.30
C THR A 125 -11.83 21.14 -9.87
N TYR A 126 -13.03 20.67 -9.50
CA TYR A 126 -13.60 19.42 -9.98
C TYR A 126 -13.81 19.45 -11.50
N ASP A 127 -14.44 20.53 -12.00
CA ASP A 127 -14.76 20.70 -13.42
C ASP A 127 -13.49 20.80 -14.27
N THR A 128 -12.45 21.50 -13.81
CA THR A 128 -11.15 21.52 -14.50
C THR A 128 -10.49 20.13 -14.50
N VAL A 129 -10.61 19.34 -13.43
CA VAL A 129 -10.11 17.95 -13.44
C VAL A 129 -10.86 17.10 -14.45
N LYS A 130 -12.18 17.27 -14.53
CA LYS A 130 -13.04 16.58 -15.50
C LYS A 130 -12.67 16.95 -16.93
N GLU A 131 -12.47 18.23 -17.21
CA GLU A 131 -12.03 18.70 -18.52
C GLU A 131 -10.65 18.13 -18.89
N MET A 132 -9.65 18.22 -18.01
CA MET A 132 -8.34 17.62 -18.26
C MET A 132 -8.44 16.11 -18.52
N ARG A 133 -9.28 15.40 -17.77
CA ARG A 133 -9.48 13.95 -17.93
C ARG A 133 -10.17 13.60 -19.24
N SER A 134 -11.06 14.43 -19.76
CA SER A 134 -11.76 14.17 -21.04
C SER A 134 -10.82 13.99 -22.24
N ARG A 135 -9.59 14.52 -22.15
CA ARG A 135 -8.58 14.49 -23.22
C ARG A 135 -7.60 13.31 -23.10
N ILE A 136 -7.72 12.49 -22.06
CA ILE A 136 -6.78 11.42 -21.72
C ILE A 136 -7.56 10.13 -21.51
N VAL A 137 -7.14 9.02 -22.11
CA VAL A 137 -7.67 7.70 -21.76
C VAL A 137 -6.71 7.04 -20.79
N ALA A 138 -7.22 6.66 -19.61
CA ALA A 138 -6.49 5.94 -18.58
C ALA A 138 -6.91 4.46 -18.54
N PRO A 139 -6.08 3.56 -17.98
CA PRO A 139 -6.42 2.14 -17.87
C PRO A 139 -7.75 1.87 -17.18
N VAL A 140 -8.11 2.64 -16.14
CA VAL A 140 -9.39 2.49 -15.44
C VAL A 140 -10.61 2.71 -16.34
N ASP A 141 -10.47 3.43 -17.45
CA ASP A 141 -11.58 3.76 -18.37
C ASP A 141 -11.94 2.56 -19.26
N THR A 142 -10.98 1.66 -19.52
CA THR A 142 -11.15 0.52 -20.45
C THR A 142 -10.98 -0.83 -19.79
N MET A 143 -10.25 -0.88 -18.67
CA MET A 143 -9.88 -2.07 -17.92
C MET A 143 -10.20 -1.91 -16.41
N GLY A 144 -11.10 -0.98 -16.08
CA GLY A 144 -11.59 -0.79 -14.71
C GLY A 144 -12.35 -2.01 -14.18
N CYS A 145 -12.49 -2.09 -12.85
CA CYS A 145 -13.15 -3.25 -12.24
C CYS A 145 -14.61 -3.44 -12.66
N ASP A 146 -15.26 -2.35 -13.09
CA ASP A 146 -16.62 -2.31 -13.61
C ASP A 146 -16.79 -3.04 -14.94
N GLN A 147 -15.72 -3.23 -15.72
CA GLN A 147 -15.76 -3.90 -17.01
C GLN A 147 -15.98 -5.41 -16.89
N ALA A 148 -15.60 -6.01 -15.76
CA ALA A 148 -15.70 -7.46 -15.52
C ALA A 148 -17.14 -7.98 -15.65
N GLN A 149 -18.13 -7.18 -15.26
CA GLN A 149 -19.55 -7.56 -15.33
C GLN A 149 -20.05 -7.65 -16.77
N LEU A 150 -19.50 -6.86 -17.71
CA LEU A 150 -20.03 -6.76 -19.08
C LEU A 150 -19.86 -8.03 -19.91
N LYS A 151 -19.05 -8.97 -19.42
CA LYS A 151 -18.80 -10.27 -20.04
C LYS A 151 -19.71 -11.37 -19.49
N GLU A 152 -20.53 -11.08 -18.48
CA GLU A 152 -21.52 -11.99 -17.90
C GLU A 152 -22.93 -11.64 -18.38
N GLN A 153 -23.76 -12.68 -18.56
CA GLN A 153 -25.17 -12.51 -18.97
C GLN A 153 -26.11 -12.54 -17.78
N ASP A 154 -25.85 -13.41 -16.81
CA ASP A 154 -26.66 -13.53 -15.61
C ASP A 154 -26.34 -12.39 -14.61
N PRO A 155 -27.36 -11.67 -14.08
CA PRO A 155 -27.12 -10.59 -13.15
C PRO A 155 -26.37 -10.99 -11.86
N VAL A 156 -26.55 -12.21 -11.34
CA VAL A 156 -25.81 -12.66 -10.15
C VAL A 156 -24.33 -12.80 -10.51
N ASN A 157 -24.03 -13.42 -11.65
CA ASN A 157 -22.66 -13.56 -12.14
C ASN A 157 -22.03 -12.20 -12.48
N GLN A 158 -22.78 -11.25 -13.03
CA GLN A 158 -22.31 -9.87 -13.25
C GLN A 158 -21.79 -9.23 -11.95
N ARG A 159 -22.55 -9.40 -10.86
CA ARG A 159 -22.17 -8.88 -9.54
C ARG A 159 -20.99 -9.63 -8.95
N PHE A 160 -20.98 -10.95 -9.05
CA PHE A 160 -19.86 -11.76 -8.59
C PHE A 160 -18.57 -11.44 -9.36
N ALA A 161 -18.63 -11.29 -10.69
CA ALA A 161 -17.49 -10.88 -11.51
C ALA A 161 -16.94 -9.50 -11.11
N THR A 162 -17.84 -8.55 -10.80
CA THR A 162 -17.44 -7.25 -10.24
C THR A 162 -16.69 -7.41 -8.92
N LEU A 163 -17.22 -8.23 -8.00
CA LEU A 163 -16.60 -8.49 -6.70
C LEU A 163 -15.21 -9.12 -6.85
N ILE A 164 -15.06 -10.14 -7.70
CA ILE A 164 -13.78 -10.79 -7.96
C ILE A 164 -12.77 -9.81 -8.55
N SER A 165 -13.17 -8.99 -9.51
CA SER A 165 -12.31 -7.95 -10.08
C SER A 165 -11.82 -6.97 -9.02
N LEU A 166 -12.70 -6.54 -8.11
CA LEU A 166 -12.33 -5.68 -6.98
C LEU A 166 -11.34 -6.35 -6.02
N MET A 167 -11.56 -7.63 -5.66
CA MET A 167 -10.65 -8.39 -4.81
C MET A 167 -9.26 -8.56 -5.45
N LEU A 168 -9.21 -8.76 -6.77
CA LEU A 168 -7.95 -8.86 -7.52
C LEU A 168 -7.25 -7.50 -7.68
N SER A 169 -7.99 -6.39 -7.77
CA SER A 169 -7.45 -5.04 -7.98
C SER A 169 -6.51 -4.55 -6.87
N SER A 170 -6.66 -5.05 -5.63
CA SER A 170 -5.93 -4.48 -4.49
C SER A 170 -4.42 -4.61 -4.69
N GLN A 171 -3.71 -3.47 -4.75
CA GLN A 171 -2.26 -3.43 -5.02
C GLN A 171 -1.88 -4.15 -6.33
N THR A 172 -2.71 -4.04 -7.36
CA THR A 172 -2.47 -4.60 -8.70
C THR A 172 -2.95 -3.57 -9.72
N LYS A 173 -2.24 -3.45 -10.85
CA LYS A 173 -2.62 -2.52 -11.91
C LYS A 173 -3.89 -3.00 -12.62
N ASP A 174 -4.65 -2.08 -13.20
CA ASP A 174 -5.91 -2.38 -13.87
C ASP A 174 -5.71 -3.38 -15.02
N GLU A 175 -4.68 -3.20 -15.84
CA GLU A 175 -4.42 -4.08 -16.99
C GLU A 175 -4.07 -5.52 -16.57
N VAL A 176 -3.38 -5.67 -15.43
CA VAL A 176 -3.06 -6.99 -14.87
C VAL A 176 -4.29 -7.63 -14.24
N THR A 177 -5.15 -6.81 -13.64
CA THR A 177 -6.40 -7.25 -13.02
C THR A 177 -7.38 -7.74 -14.08
N ASP A 178 -7.61 -6.95 -15.13
CA ASP A 178 -8.49 -7.30 -16.25
C ASP A 178 -8.06 -8.61 -16.93
N ALA A 179 -6.76 -8.72 -17.27
CA ALA A 179 -6.21 -9.94 -17.85
C ALA A 179 -6.35 -11.16 -16.91
N ALA A 180 -6.24 -10.99 -15.60
CA ALA A 180 -6.42 -12.06 -14.63
C ALA A 180 -7.90 -12.48 -14.50
N VAL A 181 -8.83 -11.52 -14.53
CA VAL A 181 -10.27 -11.81 -14.53
C VAL A 181 -10.68 -12.58 -15.79
N ALA A 182 -10.17 -12.18 -16.96
CA ALA A 182 -10.42 -12.89 -18.21
C ALA A 182 -9.92 -14.34 -18.16
N LYS A 183 -8.67 -14.55 -17.71
CA LYS A 183 -8.10 -15.89 -17.55
C LYS A 183 -8.83 -16.73 -16.52
N LEU A 184 -9.24 -16.13 -15.40
CA LEU A 184 -9.98 -16.84 -14.37
C LEU A 184 -11.33 -17.31 -14.91
N ARG A 185 -12.04 -16.45 -15.64
CA ARG A 185 -13.29 -16.80 -16.32
C ARG A 185 -13.11 -17.98 -17.26
N GLU A 186 -12.08 -17.97 -18.10
CA GLU A 186 -11.76 -19.10 -18.98
C GLU A 186 -11.47 -20.38 -18.18
N ALA A 187 -10.66 -20.27 -17.13
CA ALA A 187 -10.26 -21.40 -16.28
C ALA A 187 -11.44 -22.04 -15.52
N VAL A 188 -12.51 -21.30 -15.25
CA VAL A 188 -13.72 -21.81 -14.56
C VAL A 188 -14.86 -22.16 -15.52
N GLY A 189 -14.61 -22.22 -16.84
CA GLY A 189 -15.60 -22.70 -17.82
C GLY A 189 -16.40 -21.60 -18.52
N GLY A 190 -15.91 -20.37 -18.55
CA GLY A 190 -16.42 -19.28 -19.41
C GLY A 190 -17.38 -18.31 -18.72
N SER A 191 -17.91 -18.64 -17.54
CA SER A 191 -18.71 -17.72 -16.71
C SER A 191 -18.18 -17.72 -15.29
N LEU A 192 -17.93 -16.53 -14.76
CA LEU A 192 -17.44 -16.32 -13.42
C LEU A 192 -18.66 -16.31 -12.49
N SER A 193 -19.03 -17.49 -12.00
CA SER A 193 -20.08 -17.72 -11.00
C SER A 193 -19.50 -18.27 -9.70
N VAL A 194 -20.27 -18.18 -8.61
CA VAL A 194 -19.90 -18.75 -7.31
C VAL A 194 -19.63 -20.24 -7.43
N ASP A 195 -20.56 -20.98 -8.06
CA ASP A 195 -20.44 -22.43 -8.23
C ASP A 195 -19.24 -22.80 -9.11
N ALA A 196 -19.01 -22.08 -10.21
CA ALA A 196 -17.87 -22.34 -11.10
C ALA A 196 -16.53 -22.19 -10.37
N VAL A 197 -16.38 -21.16 -9.54
CA VAL A 197 -15.17 -20.95 -8.73
C VAL A 197 -15.00 -22.02 -7.65
N LEU A 198 -16.10 -22.47 -7.03
CA LEU A 198 -16.04 -23.50 -5.98
C LEU A 198 -15.75 -24.89 -6.54
N SER A 199 -16.30 -25.21 -7.72
CA SER A 199 -16.07 -26.47 -8.44
C SER A 199 -14.71 -26.55 -9.11
N ALA A 200 -14.08 -25.42 -9.45
CA ALA A 200 -12.75 -25.41 -10.05
C ALA A 200 -11.66 -25.85 -9.07
N ASP A 201 -10.60 -26.46 -9.61
CA ASP A 201 -9.40 -26.79 -8.84
C ASP A 201 -8.72 -25.52 -8.30
N GLU A 202 -8.25 -25.58 -7.05
CA GLU A 202 -7.57 -24.43 -6.43
C GLU A 202 -6.32 -24.01 -7.22
N SER A 203 -5.59 -24.97 -7.79
CA SER A 203 -4.43 -24.71 -8.66
C SER A 203 -4.82 -23.95 -9.93
N ALA A 204 -5.94 -24.30 -10.57
CA ALA A 204 -6.42 -23.61 -11.76
C ALA A 204 -6.76 -22.14 -11.46
N VAL A 205 -7.44 -21.88 -10.34
CA VAL A 205 -7.73 -20.51 -9.87
C VAL A 205 -6.43 -19.75 -9.59
N ALA A 206 -5.50 -20.38 -8.85
CA ALA A 206 -4.19 -19.82 -8.53
C ALA A 206 -3.37 -19.45 -9.78
N ASP A 207 -3.29 -20.34 -10.75
CA ASP A 207 -2.52 -20.16 -11.98
C ASP A 207 -3.13 -19.05 -12.86
N ALA A 208 -4.46 -18.98 -12.94
CA ALA A 208 -5.16 -17.91 -13.67
C ALA A 208 -4.81 -16.51 -13.12
N ILE A 209 -4.66 -16.37 -11.81
CA ILE A 209 -4.40 -15.09 -11.15
C ILE A 209 -2.93 -14.90 -10.71
N CYS A 210 -2.00 -15.79 -11.09
CA CYS A 210 -0.63 -15.81 -10.55
C CYS A 210 0.19 -14.53 -10.81
N LYS A 211 -0.22 -13.70 -11.77
CA LYS A 211 0.40 -12.40 -12.08
C LYS A 211 -0.08 -11.26 -11.17
N VAL A 212 -1.17 -11.48 -10.44
CA VAL A 212 -1.75 -10.50 -9.50
C VAL A 212 -0.88 -10.41 -8.23
N GLY A 213 -0.75 -9.21 -7.67
CA GLY A 213 -0.04 -9.02 -6.41
C GLY A 213 -0.71 -9.80 -5.27
N PHE A 214 0.07 -10.50 -4.46
CA PHE A 214 -0.43 -11.35 -3.34
C PHE A 214 -1.40 -12.46 -3.78
N TRP A 215 -1.26 -12.98 -5.00
CA TRP A 215 -2.20 -13.94 -5.59
C TRP A 215 -2.49 -15.15 -4.70
N ARG A 216 -1.50 -15.76 -4.03
CA ARG A 216 -1.72 -16.93 -3.15
C ARG A 216 -2.78 -16.68 -2.08
N ARG A 217 -2.73 -15.51 -1.44
CA ARG A 217 -3.71 -15.09 -0.44
C ARG A 217 -5.05 -14.76 -1.08
N LYS A 218 -5.03 -14.11 -2.26
CA LYS A 218 -6.24 -13.78 -3.00
C LYS A 218 -6.98 -15.03 -3.49
N THR A 219 -6.29 -16.09 -3.91
CA THR A 219 -6.90 -17.40 -4.22
C THR A 219 -7.72 -17.93 -3.04
N GLN A 220 -7.12 -17.92 -1.84
CA GLN A 220 -7.80 -18.34 -0.62
C GLN A 220 -9.00 -17.45 -0.30
N TYR A 221 -8.85 -16.12 -0.38
CA TYR A 221 -9.95 -15.18 -0.14
C TYR A 221 -11.09 -15.33 -1.14
N ILE A 222 -10.79 -15.51 -2.43
CA ILE A 222 -11.81 -15.72 -3.47
C ILE A 222 -12.63 -16.98 -3.17
N ARG A 223 -11.98 -18.11 -2.87
CA ARG A 223 -12.69 -19.35 -2.54
C ARG A 223 -13.52 -19.22 -1.26
N GLN A 224 -12.97 -18.59 -0.23
CA GLN A 224 -13.68 -18.38 1.04
C GLN A 224 -14.86 -17.40 0.87
N ALA A 225 -14.70 -16.35 0.07
CA ALA A 225 -15.77 -15.42 -0.24
C ALA A 225 -16.87 -16.13 -1.04
N ALA A 226 -16.53 -16.89 -2.09
CA ALA A 226 -17.48 -17.69 -2.85
C ALA A 226 -18.24 -18.69 -1.96
N GLN A 227 -17.52 -19.38 -1.07
CA GLN A 227 -18.13 -20.30 -0.10
C GLN A 227 -19.14 -19.58 0.79
N ARG A 228 -18.76 -18.40 1.30
CA ARG A 228 -19.64 -17.60 2.16
C ARG A 228 -20.84 -17.03 1.42
N LEU A 229 -20.69 -16.65 0.15
CA LEU A 229 -21.81 -16.23 -0.69
C LEU A 229 -22.82 -17.36 -0.87
N ARG A 230 -22.33 -18.59 -1.15
CA ARG A 230 -23.20 -19.77 -1.26
C ARG A 230 -23.95 -20.07 0.03
N ASP A 231 -23.26 -20.02 1.17
CA ASP A 231 -23.80 -20.49 2.44
C ASP A 231 -24.71 -19.45 3.14
N ASP A 232 -24.34 -18.17 3.06
CA ASP A 232 -24.99 -17.10 3.84
C ASP A 232 -25.84 -16.14 2.97
N PHE A 233 -25.68 -16.14 1.63
CA PHE A 233 -26.21 -15.09 0.75
C PHE A 233 -26.81 -15.61 -0.57
N ASP A 234 -27.29 -16.86 -0.61
CA ASP A 234 -27.94 -17.46 -1.78
C ASP A 234 -27.11 -17.32 -3.08
N SER A 235 -25.79 -17.45 -2.96
CA SER A 235 -24.82 -17.30 -4.05
C SER A 235 -24.77 -15.91 -4.71
N ASP A 236 -25.35 -14.87 -4.10
CA ASP A 236 -25.34 -13.51 -4.63
C ASP A 236 -24.57 -12.53 -3.73
N VAL A 237 -24.09 -11.45 -4.33
CA VAL A 237 -23.32 -10.40 -3.66
C VAL A 237 -24.23 -9.58 -2.74
N PRO A 238 -23.92 -9.45 -1.43
CA PRO A 238 -24.76 -8.71 -0.49
C PRO A 238 -24.97 -7.24 -0.87
N LYS A 239 -26.06 -6.65 -0.37
CA LYS A 239 -26.48 -5.27 -0.70
C LYS A 239 -26.12 -4.24 0.37
N THR A 240 -25.42 -4.63 1.43
CA THR A 240 -24.98 -3.71 2.48
C THR A 240 -23.45 -3.69 2.61
N VAL A 241 -22.92 -2.55 3.06
CA VAL A 241 -21.47 -2.36 3.24
C VAL A 241 -20.92 -3.32 4.30
N ASP A 242 -21.66 -3.50 5.41
CA ASP A 242 -21.23 -4.35 6.52
C ASP A 242 -21.19 -5.83 6.13
N GLU A 243 -22.17 -6.32 5.37
CA GLU A 243 -22.18 -7.70 4.85
C GLU A 243 -21.06 -7.93 3.83
N LEU A 244 -20.84 -6.99 2.91
CA LEU A 244 -19.71 -7.06 1.97
C LEU A 244 -18.38 -7.11 2.70
N CYS A 245 -18.19 -6.28 3.73
CA CYS A 245 -16.99 -6.29 4.57
C CYS A 245 -16.87 -7.52 5.47
N SER A 246 -17.93 -8.34 5.60
CA SER A 246 -17.84 -9.63 6.27
C SER A 246 -17.14 -10.70 5.40
N LEU A 247 -17.06 -10.48 4.08
CA LEU A 247 -16.38 -11.38 3.15
C LEU A 247 -14.86 -11.26 3.28
N PRO A 248 -14.12 -12.39 3.38
CA PRO A 248 -12.66 -12.37 3.45
C PRO A 248 -12.01 -11.62 2.29
N GLY A 249 -11.13 -10.68 2.60
CA GLY A 249 -10.41 -9.88 1.60
C GLY A 249 -11.17 -8.67 1.07
N VAL A 250 -12.41 -8.43 1.52
CA VAL A 250 -13.22 -7.27 1.11
C VAL A 250 -13.17 -6.20 2.20
N GLY A 251 -12.68 -5.00 1.85
CA GLY A 251 -12.64 -3.83 2.75
C GLY A 251 -13.66 -2.75 2.38
N PRO A 252 -13.81 -1.69 3.21
CA PRO A 252 -14.83 -0.65 3.00
C PRO A 252 -14.82 -0.02 1.60
N LYS A 253 -13.63 0.32 1.07
CA LYS A 253 -13.48 0.84 -0.30
C LYS A 253 -14.10 -0.10 -1.34
N MET A 254 -13.83 -1.39 -1.23
CA MET A 254 -14.37 -2.38 -2.17
C MET A 254 -15.88 -2.52 -2.00
N ALA A 255 -16.38 -2.50 -0.77
CA ALA A 255 -17.80 -2.61 -0.49
C ALA A 255 -18.60 -1.45 -1.10
N PHE A 256 -18.17 -0.18 -0.89
CA PHE A 256 -18.82 0.96 -1.52
C PHE A 256 -18.77 0.88 -3.05
N LEU A 257 -17.61 0.53 -3.61
CA LEU A 257 -17.47 0.43 -5.07
C LEU A 257 -18.30 -0.72 -5.65
N ALA A 258 -18.39 -1.85 -4.95
CA ALA A 258 -19.24 -2.99 -5.34
C ALA A 258 -20.71 -2.58 -5.37
N LEU A 259 -21.22 -1.88 -4.35
CA LEU A 259 -22.61 -1.41 -4.34
C LEU A 259 -22.89 -0.42 -5.48
N GLN A 260 -21.99 0.53 -5.72
CA GLN A 260 -22.12 1.50 -6.81
C GLN A 260 -22.12 0.83 -8.19
N VAL A 261 -21.23 -0.14 -8.41
CA VAL A 261 -21.03 -0.75 -9.73
C VAL A 261 -22.00 -1.90 -9.98
N ALA A 262 -22.10 -2.84 -9.05
CA ALA A 262 -22.81 -4.10 -9.19
C ALA A 262 -24.31 -3.95 -8.93
N TRP A 263 -24.69 -3.08 -7.99
CA TRP A 263 -26.08 -2.86 -7.60
C TRP A 263 -26.65 -1.50 -8.04
N LYS A 264 -25.81 -0.59 -8.57
CA LYS A 264 -26.17 0.81 -8.84
C LYS A 264 -26.71 1.54 -7.61
N LEU A 265 -26.26 1.12 -6.42
CA LEU A 265 -26.63 1.71 -5.14
C LEU A 265 -25.55 2.69 -4.68
N ASN A 266 -25.89 3.98 -4.67
CA ASN A 266 -24.99 5.03 -4.21
C ASN A 266 -25.19 5.31 -2.72
N VAL A 267 -24.58 4.47 -1.88
CA VAL A 267 -24.66 4.60 -0.41
C VAL A 267 -23.48 5.37 0.21
N GLY A 268 -22.45 5.68 -0.60
CA GLY A 268 -21.26 6.38 -0.15
C GLY A 268 -20.15 6.39 -1.20
N ILE A 269 -19.05 7.10 -0.91
CA ILE A 269 -17.94 7.30 -1.84
C ILE A 269 -16.88 6.21 -1.65
N SER A 270 -16.48 5.54 -2.73
CA SER A 270 -15.28 4.71 -2.73
C SER A 270 -14.03 5.58 -2.69
N VAL A 271 -13.28 5.57 -1.57
CA VAL A 271 -12.01 6.30 -1.44
C VAL A 271 -10.84 5.33 -1.43
N ASP A 272 -9.95 5.51 -2.40
CA ASP A 272 -8.70 4.77 -2.51
C ASP A 272 -7.49 5.69 -2.28
N VAL A 273 -6.29 5.20 -2.58
CA VAL A 273 -5.05 5.98 -2.42
C VAL A 273 -4.95 7.16 -3.39
N HIS A 274 -5.65 7.14 -4.53
CA HIS A 274 -5.68 8.22 -5.49
C HIS A 274 -6.58 9.35 -5.01
N VAL A 275 -7.85 9.03 -4.70
CA VAL A 275 -8.81 9.98 -4.15
C VAL A 275 -8.24 10.61 -2.89
N HIS A 276 -7.83 9.79 -1.91
CA HIS A 276 -7.25 10.27 -0.64
C HIS A 276 -6.07 11.23 -0.87
N ARG A 277 -5.10 10.85 -1.71
CA ARG A 277 -3.93 11.69 -1.97
C ARG A 277 -4.29 13.01 -2.67
N ILE A 278 -5.11 12.93 -3.71
CA ILE A 278 -5.40 14.07 -4.57
C ILE A 278 -6.27 15.10 -3.82
N THR A 279 -7.33 14.68 -3.14
CA THR A 279 -8.21 15.62 -2.42
C THR A 279 -7.48 16.30 -1.25
N ASN A 280 -6.57 15.60 -0.56
CA ASN A 280 -5.68 16.24 0.42
C ASN A 280 -4.73 17.27 -0.22
N ARG A 281 -4.15 16.98 -1.40
CA ARG A 281 -3.31 17.96 -2.14
C ARG A 281 -4.11 19.17 -2.64
N LEU A 282 -5.36 18.97 -3.05
CA LEU A 282 -6.26 20.05 -3.45
C LEU A 282 -6.71 20.90 -2.25
N GLY A 283 -6.37 20.52 -1.02
CA GLY A 283 -6.77 21.25 0.18
C GLY A 283 -8.27 21.13 0.48
N TRP A 284 -8.91 20.06 0.00
CA TRP A 284 -10.33 19.80 0.24
C TRP A 284 -10.65 19.35 1.66
N HIS A 285 -9.61 19.16 2.48
CA HIS A 285 -9.72 18.75 3.88
C HIS A 285 -8.96 19.73 4.76
N LYS A 286 -9.66 20.33 5.73
CA LYS A 286 -9.10 21.23 6.73
C LYS A 286 -9.60 20.82 8.13
N PRO A 287 -8.75 20.26 9.00
CA PRO A 287 -7.37 19.85 8.74
C PRO A 287 -7.27 18.70 7.70
N PRO A 288 -6.09 18.44 7.13
CA PRO A 288 -5.87 17.29 6.26
C PRO A 288 -6.24 15.96 6.95
N THR A 289 -6.90 15.09 6.21
CA THR A 289 -7.27 13.74 6.69
C THR A 289 -6.06 12.80 6.66
N LYS A 290 -6.03 11.83 7.58
CA LYS A 290 -4.94 10.85 7.72
C LYS A 290 -5.30 9.48 7.16
N THR A 291 -6.59 9.17 7.06
CA THR A 291 -7.07 7.88 6.58
C THR A 291 -8.04 8.05 5.41
N PRO A 292 -8.15 7.05 4.51
CA PRO A 292 -9.16 7.06 3.44
C PRO A 292 -10.59 7.18 3.97
N GLU A 293 -10.86 6.62 5.14
CA GLU A 293 -12.18 6.66 5.76
C GLU A 293 -12.55 8.07 6.25
N GLU A 294 -11.61 8.78 6.88
CA GLU A 294 -11.80 10.21 7.19
C GLU A 294 -12.04 11.03 5.92
N THR A 295 -11.30 10.76 4.83
CA THR A 295 -11.53 11.41 3.54
C THR A 295 -12.93 11.14 3.02
N ARG A 296 -13.39 9.88 3.06
CA ARG A 296 -14.73 9.51 2.59
C ARG A 296 -15.81 10.27 3.33
N LEU A 297 -15.76 10.27 4.66
CA LEU A 297 -16.73 10.95 5.51
C LEU A 297 -16.72 12.48 5.28
N ASN A 298 -15.54 13.09 5.13
CA ASN A 298 -15.44 14.50 4.77
C ASN A 298 -16.07 14.77 3.40
N LEU A 299 -15.69 14.03 2.35
CA LEU A 299 -16.23 14.23 1.00
C LEU A 299 -17.75 14.07 0.98
N GLN A 300 -18.28 13.01 1.60
CA GLN A 300 -19.72 12.77 1.66
C GLN A 300 -20.51 13.88 2.35
N SER A 301 -19.88 14.63 3.27
CA SER A 301 -20.57 15.66 4.03
C SER A 301 -20.88 16.94 3.23
N TRP A 302 -20.23 17.15 2.07
CA TRP A 302 -20.43 18.36 1.26
C TRP A 302 -20.46 18.12 -0.25
N LEU A 303 -19.89 17.02 -0.76
CA LEU A 303 -19.92 16.71 -2.19
C LEU A 303 -21.34 16.25 -2.57
N PRO A 304 -21.96 16.83 -3.60
CA PRO A 304 -23.29 16.41 -4.06
C PRO A 304 -23.33 14.92 -4.39
N MET A 305 -24.41 14.24 -4.02
CA MET A 305 -24.56 12.78 -4.14
C MET A 305 -24.38 12.29 -5.57
N GLU A 306 -24.77 13.10 -6.56
CA GLU A 306 -24.68 12.79 -7.98
C GLU A 306 -23.23 12.59 -8.45
N LEU A 307 -22.26 13.20 -7.74
CA LEU A 307 -20.84 13.11 -8.07
C LEU A 307 -20.12 11.96 -7.33
N HIS A 308 -20.79 11.28 -6.40
CA HIS A 308 -20.17 10.21 -5.59
C HIS A 308 -19.69 9.00 -6.41
N PRO A 309 -20.43 8.53 -7.43
CA PRO A 309 -19.94 7.44 -8.29
C PRO A 309 -18.80 7.90 -9.22
N GLU A 310 -18.84 9.16 -9.66
CA GLU A 310 -17.89 9.70 -10.65
C GLU A 310 -16.51 9.99 -10.04
N ILE A 311 -16.46 10.55 -8.83
CA ILE A 311 -15.22 11.09 -8.24
C ILE A 311 -14.10 10.04 -8.14
N ASN A 312 -14.40 8.78 -7.82
CA ASN A 312 -13.38 7.75 -7.74
C ASN A 312 -12.76 7.49 -9.11
N HIS A 313 -13.60 7.20 -10.11
CA HIS A 313 -13.17 6.91 -11.47
C HIS A 313 -12.36 8.10 -12.06
N LEU A 314 -12.85 9.32 -11.85
CA LEU A 314 -12.19 10.55 -12.30
C LEU A 314 -10.76 10.70 -11.74
N LEU A 315 -10.58 10.47 -10.43
CA LEU A 315 -9.31 10.70 -9.74
C LEU A 315 -8.33 9.52 -9.83
N VAL A 316 -8.83 8.29 -9.95
CA VAL A 316 -7.98 7.10 -10.20
C VAL A 316 -7.31 7.22 -11.57
N GLY A 317 -8.06 7.65 -12.59
CA GLY A 317 -7.54 7.87 -13.95
C GLY A 317 -6.61 9.08 -14.09
N GLN A 318 -6.32 9.81 -13.01
CA GLN A 318 -5.50 11.01 -13.08
C GLN A 318 -4.00 10.68 -13.21
N THR A 319 -3.46 10.86 -14.41
CA THR A 319 -2.06 10.60 -14.77
C THR A 319 -1.12 11.77 -14.50
N ILE A 320 -1.65 12.97 -14.22
CA ILE A 320 -0.86 14.19 -13.96
C ILE A 320 -0.41 14.26 -12.49
N CYS A 321 -1.34 14.03 -11.55
CA CYS A 321 -1.09 14.17 -10.11
C CYS A 321 -0.48 12.90 -9.48
N LEU A 322 0.69 12.51 -10.00
CA LEU A 322 1.43 11.31 -9.60
C LEU A 322 1.85 11.34 -8.11
N PRO A 323 1.96 10.17 -7.45
CA PRO A 323 2.41 10.10 -6.06
C PRO A 323 3.76 10.76 -5.83
N VAL A 324 4.72 10.53 -6.74
CA VAL A 324 6.05 11.11 -6.75
C VAL A 324 6.18 12.01 -7.97
N SER A 325 6.70 13.22 -7.77
CA SER A 325 6.93 14.21 -8.84
C SER A 325 5.69 14.45 -9.73
N PRO A 326 4.58 14.99 -9.18
CA PRO A 326 3.42 15.34 -9.99
C PRO A 326 3.82 16.34 -11.09
N ARG A 327 3.23 16.19 -12.27
CA ARG A 327 3.50 17.03 -13.45
C ARG A 327 2.73 18.34 -13.37
N CYS A 328 3.06 19.17 -12.38
CA CYS A 328 2.33 20.41 -12.14
C CYS A 328 2.45 21.41 -13.29
N ASP A 329 3.49 21.31 -14.12
CA ASP A 329 3.68 22.05 -15.36
C ASP A 329 2.66 21.70 -16.46
N GLU A 330 2.16 20.47 -16.46
CA GLU A 330 1.10 19.99 -17.38
C GLU A 330 -0.31 20.12 -16.75
N CYS A 331 -0.42 20.55 -15.49
CA CYS A 331 -1.67 20.58 -14.74
C CYS A 331 -2.35 21.94 -14.86
N GLU A 332 -3.56 22.01 -15.40
CA GLU A 332 -4.30 23.27 -15.52
C GLU A 332 -4.66 23.88 -14.16
N LEU A 333 -4.82 23.04 -13.12
CA LEU A 333 -5.05 23.51 -11.75
C LEU A 333 -3.84 24.28 -11.17
N SER A 334 -2.64 24.14 -11.75
CA SER A 334 -1.45 24.87 -11.27
C SER A 334 -1.56 26.38 -11.44
N LYS A 335 -2.49 26.85 -12.29
CA LYS A 335 -2.77 28.26 -12.58
C LYS A 335 -3.52 28.99 -11.45
N GLY A 336 -3.36 28.55 -10.20
CA GLY A 336 -3.94 29.18 -9.01
C GLY A 336 -5.08 28.43 -8.32
N LEU A 337 -5.50 27.26 -8.82
CA LEU A 337 -6.55 26.45 -8.20
C LEU A 337 -6.02 25.42 -7.20
N CYS A 338 -4.84 24.85 -7.45
CA CYS A 338 -4.25 23.84 -6.59
C CYS A 338 -3.27 24.46 -5.57
N PRO A 339 -3.57 24.42 -4.26
CA PRO A 339 -2.68 24.97 -3.23
C PRO A 339 -1.37 24.18 -3.08
N SER A 340 -1.32 22.93 -3.55
CA SER A 340 -0.13 22.07 -3.51
C SER A 340 0.67 22.07 -4.83
N ALA A 341 0.36 22.97 -5.78
CA ALA A 341 1.08 23.05 -7.05
C ALA A 341 2.58 23.29 -6.83
N ARG A 342 3.42 22.51 -7.49
CA ARG A 342 4.89 22.61 -7.39
C ARG A 342 5.44 23.35 -8.59
N LYS A 343 6.41 24.24 -8.36
CA LYS A 343 7.23 24.80 -9.44
C LYS A 343 8.13 23.70 -10.00
N VAL A 344 7.91 23.32 -11.25
CA VAL A 344 8.72 22.31 -11.93
C VAL A 344 9.89 23.02 -12.63
N VAL A 345 11.10 22.81 -12.13
CA VAL A 345 12.32 23.31 -12.81
C VAL A 345 12.73 22.27 -13.87
N ARG A 346 12.59 22.62 -15.15
CA ARG A 346 13.02 21.74 -16.26
C ARG A 346 14.55 21.63 -16.23
N LYS A 347 15.07 20.44 -15.90
CA LYS A 347 16.49 20.13 -16.09
C LYS A 347 16.71 19.80 -17.57
N VAL A 348 17.23 20.75 -18.33
CA VAL A 348 17.65 20.50 -19.72
C VAL A 348 18.91 19.64 -19.69
N ARG A 349 18.85 18.44 -20.27
CA ARG A 349 20.04 17.63 -20.55
C ARG A 349 20.56 18.06 -21.92
N LYS A 350 21.68 18.79 -21.98
CA LYS A 350 22.41 18.99 -23.24
C LYS A 350 23.26 17.74 -23.49
N LYS A 351 23.11 17.09 -24.65
CA LYS A 351 24.09 16.13 -25.15
C LYS A 351 25.27 16.93 -25.69
N ALA A 352 26.43 16.84 -25.05
CA ALA A 352 27.69 17.30 -25.64
C ALA A 352 28.30 16.12 -26.38
N ILE A 353 28.49 16.26 -27.70
CA ILE A 353 29.26 15.32 -28.52
C ILE A 353 30.66 15.90 -28.62
N THR A 354 31.65 15.19 -28.10
CA THR A 354 33.06 15.56 -28.26
C THR A 354 33.72 14.50 -29.14
N SER A 355 34.10 14.88 -30.36
CA SER A 355 34.91 14.04 -31.25
C SER A 355 36.39 14.24 -30.93
N VAL A 356 37.10 13.15 -30.62
CA VAL A 356 38.57 13.15 -30.52
C VAL A 356 39.10 12.53 -31.81
N GLU A 357 39.86 13.30 -32.59
CA GLU A 357 40.56 12.80 -33.77
C GLU A 357 41.99 12.38 -33.37
N ASP A 358 42.26 11.07 -33.42
CA ASP A 358 43.60 10.51 -33.28
C ASP A 358 44.11 10.15 -34.70
N PRO A 359 45.28 10.64 -35.16
CA PRO A 359 45.76 10.41 -36.53
C PRO A 359 46.13 8.95 -36.88
N SER A 360 45.94 7.97 -35.99
CA SER A 360 46.21 6.55 -36.31
C SER A 360 45.25 5.55 -35.62
N GLY A 361 43.94 5.81 -35.61
CA GLY A 361 42.95 4.84 -35.12
C GLY A 361 41.50 5.11 -35.55
N PRO A 362 40.58 4.14 -35.43
CA PRO A 362 39.17 4.34 -35.78
C PRO A 362 38.54 5.43 -34.90
N LYS A 363 37.74 6.32 -35.49
CA LYS A 363 37.05 7.42 -34.77
C LYS A 363 36.15 6.85 -33.67
N ILE A 364 36.43 7.17 -32.41
CA ILE A 364 35.60 6.82 -31.26
C ILE A 364 34.84 8.08 -30.82
N GLU A 365 33.52 8.11 -31.02
CA GLU A 365 32.65 9.14 -30.46
C GLU A 365 32.37 8.81 -28.99
N VAL A 366 32.86 9.64 -28.07
CA VAL A 366 32.57 9.50 -26.63
C VAL A 366 31.56 10.58 -26.24
N THR A 367 30.31 10.18 -25.99
CA THR A 367 29.29 11.07 -25.41
C THR A 367 29.51 11.22 -23.91
N LEU A 368 29.84 12.42 -23.45
CA LEU A 368 29.90 12.76 -22.02
C LEU A 368 28.65 13.55 -21.61
N GLU A 369 27.96 13.09 -20.57
CA GLU A 369 26.79 13.77 -20.00
C GLU A 369 27.20 14.81 -18.95
N THR A 370 27.01 16.10 -19.24
CA THR A 370 27.14 17.18 -18.24
C THR A 370 25.79 17.79 -17.87
N LYS A 371 25.64 18.17 -16.60
CA LYS A 371 24.40 18.67 -16.00
C LYS A 371 24.50 20.18 -15.77
N GLU A 372 23.64 20.96 -16.40
CA GLU A 372 23.45 22.39 -16.07
C GLU A 372 22.00 22.67 -15.64
N LYS A 373 21.83 23.65 -14.75
CA LYS A 373 20.54 24.13 -14.25
C LYS A 373 20.18 25.40 -15.01
N ILE A 374 19.07 25.40 -15.74
CA ILE A 374 18.51 26.62 -16.36
C ILE A 374 17.46 27.19 -15.39
N VAL A 375 17.71 28.40 -14.90
CA VAL A 375 16.74 29.21 -14.17
C VAL A 375 16.01 30.06 -15.21
N ILE A 376 14.69 29.85 -15.36
CA ILE A 376 13.87 30.69 -16.25
C ILE A 376 13.60 32.00 -15.48
N PRO A 377 13.87 33.19 -16.07
CA PRO A 377 13.68 34.45 -15.38
C PRO A 377 12.19 34.68 -15.08
N THR A 378 11.92 35.19 -13.89
CA THR A 378 10.64 35.79 -13.53
C THR A 378 10.37 36.97 -14.44
N SER A 379 9.23 36.98 -15.13
CA SER A 379 8.67 38.20 -15.70
C SER A 379 8.34 39.13 -14.53
N THR A 380 9.21 40.12 -14.33
CA THR A 380 8.91 41.35 -13.61
C THR A 380 7.95 42.17 -14.44
N GLU A 381 6.69 42.23 -14.00
CA GLU A 381 5.93 43.42 -13.60
C GLU A 381 4.47 43.04 -13.29
#